data_AF-Q8N819-F1
#
_entry.id   AF-Q8N819-F1
#
_cell.length_a   1.000
_cell.length_b   1.000
_cell.length_c   1.000
_cell.angle_alpha   90.00
_cell.angle_beta   90.00
_cell.angle_gamma   90.00
#
_symmetry.space_group_name_H-M   'P 1'
#
loop_
_entity.id
_entity.type
_entity.pdbx_description
1 polymer ?
#
loop_
_entity_poly.entity_id
_entity_poly.type
_entity_poly.pdbx_seq_one_letter_code
_entity_poly.pdbx_strand_id
1 'polypeptide(L)'
;MAVLARQLQRLLWTACKKKEREKEGREEEEEEEAGRRAPEGPRSLLTAPRRAQRPHGGAEASGGLRFGASAAQGWRARMEDAHCTWLSLPGLPPGWALFAVLDGHGGARAARFGARHLPGHVLQELGPEPSEPEGVREALRRAFLSADERLRSLWPRVETGGCTAVVLLVSPRFLYLAHCGDSRAVLSRAGAVAFSTEDHRPLRPRERERIHAAGGTIRRRRVEGSLAVSRALGDFTYKEAPGRPPELQLVSAEPEVAALARQAEDEFMLLASDGVWDTVSGAALAGLVASRLRLGLAPELLCAQLLDTCLCKGSLDNMTCILVCFPGAPRPSEEAIRRELALDAALGCRIAELCASAQKPPSLNTVFRTLASEDIPDLPPGGGLDCKATVIAEVYSQICQVSEECGEKGQDGAGKSNPTHLGSALDMEA
;
A
#
# COMPACT_ATOMS: atom_id res chain seq x y z
N MET A 1 5.49 -5.08 -20.33
CA MET A 1 4.74 -5.58 -19.15
C MET A 1 4.97 -7.06 -18.80
N ALA A 2 4.74 -8.03 -19.69
CA ALA A 2 4.89 -9.46 -19.35
C ALA A 2 6.34 -9.88 -19.00
N VAL A 3 7.35 -9.26 -19.64
CA VAL A 3 8.78 -9.48 -19.34
C VAL A 3 9.14 -8.97 -17.94
N LEU A 4 8.65 -7.77 -17.59
CA LEU A 4 8.81 -7.15 -16.28
C LEU A 4 8.14 -7.97 -15.16
N ALA A 5 6.99 -8.60 -15.43
CA ALA A 5 6.33 -9.51 -14.51
C ALA A 5 7.18 -10.77 -14.23
N ARG A 6 7.72 -11.41 -15.26
CA ARG A 6 8.57 -12.61 -15.13
C ARG A 6 9.92 -12.34 -14.48
N GLN A 7 10.46 -11.13 -14.61
CA GLN A 7 11.74 -10.78 -14.00
C GLN A 7 11.61 -10.35 -12.54
N LEU A 8 10.56 -9.58 -12.20
CA LEU A 8 10.22 -9.31 -10.79
C LEU A 8 9.86 -10.61 -10.05
N GLN A 9 9.24 -11.58 -10.74
CA GLN A 9 9.03 -12.94 -10.21
C GLN A 9 10.32 -13.63 -9.77
N ARG A 10 11.42 -13.51 -10.55
CA ARG A 10 12.70 -14.13 -10.18
C ARG A 10 13.43 -13.38 -9.08
N LEU A 11 13.36 -12.04 -9.07
CA LEU A 11 14.00 -11.20 -8.04
C LEU A 11 13.34 -11.39 -6.68
N LEU A 12 12.02 -11.29 -6.65
CA LEU A 12 11.25 -11.37 -5.42
C LEU A 12 11.30 -12.79 -4.87
N TRP A 13 11.23 -13.83 -5.71
CA TRP A 13 11.38 -15.21 -5.25
C TRP A 13 12.76 -15.51 -4.66
N THR A 14 13.85 -15.04 -5.27
CA THR A 14 15.21 -15.29 -4.77
C THR A 14 15.53 -14.46 -3.52
N ALA A 15 15.06 -13.21 -3.44
CA ALA A 15 15.17 -12.39 -2.24
C ALA A 15 14.29 -12.91 -1.09
N CYS A 16 13.08 -13.41 -1.38
CA CYS A 16 12.20 -14.03 -0.39
C CYS A 16 12.74 -15.35 0.13
N LYS A 17 13.25 -16.25 -0.73
CA LYS A 17 13.91 -17.46 -0.24
C LYS A 17 15.13 -17.16 0.65
N LYS A 18 15.80 -16.03 0.45
CA LYS A 18 16.90 -15.60 1.30
C LYS A 18 16.40 -15.04 2.65
N LYS A 19 15.38 -14.17 2.65
CA LYS A 19 14.78 -13.62 3.88
C LYS A 19 14.00 -14.66 4.69
N GLU A 20 13.32 -15.61 4.05
CA GLU A 20 12.69 -16.76 4.71
C GLU A 20 13.75 -17.62 5.35
N ARG A 21 14.85 -17.98 4.67
CA ARG A 21 15.97 -18.71 5.28
C ARG A 21 16.68 -17.95 6.40
N GLU A 22 16.75 -16.63 6.33
CA GLU A 22 17.32 -15.79 7.40
C GLU A 22 16.37 -15.64 8.61
N LYS A 23 15.05 -15.73 8.40
CA LYS A 23 14.05 -15.81 9.48
C LYS A 23 13.98 -17.22 10.06
N GLU A 24 13.87 -18.25 9.22
CA GLU A 24 13.88 -19.67 9.58
C GLU A 24 15.19 -20.04 10.29
N GLY A 25 16.36 -19.60 9.81
CA GLY A 25 17.65 -19.84 10.48
C GLY A 25 17.83 -19.09 11.81
N ARG A 26 17.05 -18.03 12.07
CA ARG A 26 16.95 -17.38 13.40
C ARG A 26 15.88 -18.02 14.28
N GLU A 27 14.91 -18.70 13.69
CA GLU A 27 13.82 -19.41 14.37
C GLU A 27 14.24 -20.86 14.74
N GLU A 28 15.12 -21.50 13.94
CA GLU A 28 15.68 -22.84 14.18
C GLU A 28 16.64 -22.88 15.39
N GLU A 29 17.34 -21.77 15.70
CA GLU A 29 18.15 -21.65 16.93
C GLU A 29 17.31 -21.49 18.22
N GLU A 30 15.99 -21.25 18.11
CA GLU A 30 15.05 -21.20 19.25
C GLU A 30 14.09 -22.42 19.31
N GLU A 31 14.14 -23.35 18.34
CA GLU A 31 13.14 -24.42 18.14
C GLU A 31 13.51 -25.81 18.70
N GLU A 32 14.59 -25.97 19.46
CA GLU A 32 15.00 -27.28 19.99
C GLU A 32 14.11 -27.87 21.11
N GLU A 33 12.97 -27.25 21.47
CA GLU A 33 12.16 -27.67 22.62
C GLU A 33 10.63 -27.48 22.48
N ALA A 34 9.99 -27.90 21.37
CA ALA A 34 8.52 -28.07 21.36
C ALA A 34 7.97 -29.01 20.27
N GLY A 35 7.20 -30.01 20.69
CA GLY A 35 6.64 -31.07 19.86
C GLY A 35 5.68 -30.66 18.73
N ARG A 36 5.96 -31.26 17.56
CA ARG A 36 5.16 -31.47 16.34
C ARG A 36 3.65 -31.14 16.38
N ARG A 37 3.26 -29.99 15.83
CA ARG A 37 2.08 -29.79 14.94
C ARG A 37 2.40 -28.70 13.93
N ALA A 38 2.30 -29.01 12.64
CA ALA A 38 2.66 -28.12 11.52
C ALA A 38 1.71 -26.90 11.41
N PRO A 39 2.21 -25.70 11.05
CA PRO A 39 1.34 -24.54 10.78
C PRO A 39 0.78 -24.63 9.36
N GLU A 40 -0.41 -24.08 9.15
CA GLU A 40 -0.97 -23.83 7.81
C GLU A 40 0.02 -23.03 6.97
N GLY A 41 0.46 -23.62 5.85
CA GLY A 41 1.44 -23.02 4.93
C GLY A 41 0.96 -21.72 4.27
N PRO A 42 1.86 -20.98 3.61
CA PRO A 42 1.62 -19.61 3.14
C PRO A 42 0.43 -19.57 2.17
N ARG A 43 -0.51 -18.65 2.42
CA ARG A 43 -1.62 -18.31 1.51
C ARG A 43 -1.08 -18.20 0.08
N SER A 44 -1.60 -19.02 -0.84
CA SER A 44 -1.00 -19.27 -2.16
C SER A 44 -0.64 -17.99 -2.91
N LEU A 45 0.65 -17.71 -3.08
CA LEU A 45 1.12 -16.66 -3.97
C LEU A 45 0.80 -17.03 -5.43
N LEU A 46 0.50 -16.02 -6.23
CA LEU A 46 0.30 -16.15 -7.67
C LEU A 46 1.62 -16.43 -8.39
N THR A 47 1.53 -16.95 -9.61
CA THR A 47 2.70 -17.09 -10.49
C THR A 47 3.23 -15.74 -10.98
N ALA A 48 2.39 -14.71 -11.04
CA ALA A 48 2.79 -13.34 -11.34
C ALA A 48 1.91 -12.36 -10.56
N PRO A 49 2.42 -11.18 -10.17
CA PRO A 49 1.64 -10.25 -9.39
C PRO A 49 0.58 -9.60 -10.26
N ARG A 50 -0.61 -9.41 -9.71
CA ARG A 50 -1.68 -8.62 -10.33
C ARG A 50 -1.43 -7.15 -10.03
N ARG A 51 -0.91 -6.45 -11.04
CA ARG A 51 -0.54 -5.01 -10.96
C ARG A 51 -1.63 -4.05 -11.42
N ALA A 52 -2.78 -4.56 -11.85
CA ALA A 52 -3.87 -3.68 -12.26
C ALA A 52 -4.31 -2.85 -11.05
N GLN A 53 -4.17 -1.53 -11.17
CA GLN A 53 -4.61 -0.55 -10.19
C GLN A 53 -5.77 0.26 -10.78
N ARG A 54 -6.60 0.84 -9.92
CA ARG A 54 -7.64 1.82 -10.31
C ARG A 54 -7.53 3.04 -9.39
N PRO A 55 -6.48 3.87 -9.60
CA PRO A 55 -6.32 5.07 -8.81
C PRO A 55 -7.52 6.00 -9.01
N HIS A 56 -7.98 6.62 -7.92
CA HIS A 56 -9.04 7.62 -7.96
C HIS A 56 -8.74 8.70 -6.92
N GLY A 57 -9.27 9.89 -7.13
CA GLY A 57 -9.04 11.03 -6.26
C GLY A 57 -10.18 12.03 -6.30
N GLY A 58 -10.03 13.10 -5.54
CA GLY A 58 -11.00 14.17 -5.50
C GLY A 58 -10.51 15.37 -4.70
N ALA A 59 -11.22 16.48 -4.84
CA ALA A 59 -10.94 17.72 -4.12
C ALA A 59 -12.23 18.27 -3.51
N GLU A 60 -12.15 18.75 -2.28
CA GLU A 60 -13.21 19.55 -1.68
C GLU A 60 -13.16 20.97 -2.26
N ALA A 61 -14.32 21.51 -2.65
CA ALA A 61 -14.39 22.80 -3.34
C ALA A 61 -13.91 23.99 -2.48
N SER A 62 -14.11 23.96 -1.15
CA SER A 62 -13.94 25.12 -0.27
C SER A 62 -12.74 25.06 0.68
N GLY A 63 -12.35 23.90 1.20
CA GLY A 63 -11.32 23.78 2.25
C GLY A 63 -9.92 23.39 1.78
N GLY A 64 -9.70 23.26 0.47
CA GLY A 64 -8.38 22.94 -0.10
C GLY A 64 -7.91 21.51 0.18
N LEU A 65 -8.80 20.65 0.71
CA LEU A 65 -8.54 19.23 0.93
C LEU A 65 -8.55 18.49 -0.42
N ARG A 66 -7.48 17.77 -0.71
CA ARG A 66 -7.40 16.88 -1.89
C ARG A 66 -7.02 15.49 -1.43
N PHE A 67 -7.48 14.47 -2.13
CA PHE A 67 -7.03 13.11 -1.85
C PHE A 67 -6.81 12.31 -3.12
N GLY A 68 -6.03 11.26 -2.97
CA GLY A 68 -5.90 10.17 -3.92
C GLY A 68 -5.88 8.85 -3.18
N ALA A 69 -6.32 7.80 -3.85
CA ALA A 69 -6.30 6.45 -3.33
C ALA A 69 -5.94 5.48 -4.45
N SER A 70 -5.19 4.43 -4.10
CA SER A 70 -4.95 3.30 -5.00
C SER A 70 -4.93 1.99 -4.22
N ALA A 71 -5.20 0.90 -4.93
CA ALA A 71 -5.17 -0.45 -4.39
C ALA A 71 -4.62 -1.42 -5.45
N ALA A 72 -3.80 -2.37 -5.01
CA ALA A 72 -3.16 -3.37 -5.84
C ALA A 72 -3.24 -4.75 -5.16
N GLN A 73 -3.67 -5.78 -5.91
CA GLN A 73 -3.73 -7.14 -5.38
C GLN A 73 -2.33 -7.74 -5.15
N GLY A 74 -1.35 -7.36 -5.96
CA GLY A 74 0.02 -7.83 -5.79
C GLY A 74 0.13 -9.35 -5.99
N TRP A 75 0.88 -10.02 -5.13
CA TRP A 75 1.20 -11.44 -5.25
C TRP A 75 0.15 -12.38 -4.64
N ARG A 76 -0.77 -11.87 -3.83
CA ARG A 76 -1.80 -12.71 -3.18
C ARG A 76 -2.80 -13.24 -4.21
N ALA A 77 -3.31 -14.45 -3.99
CA ALA A 77 -4.35 -15.03 -4.85
C ALA A 77 -5.67 -14.25 -4.86
N ARG A 78 -5.96 -13.51 -3.77
CA ARG A 78 -7.18 -12.72 -3.57
C ARG A 78 -6.82 -11.28 -3.19
N MET A 79 -7.76 -10.38 -3.43
CA MET A 79 -7.74 -9.00 -2.91
C MET A 79 -8.70 -8.93 -1.73
N GLU A 80 -8.16 -8.83 -0.52
CA GLU A 80 -8.91 -8.80 0.74
C GLU A 80 -9.05 -7.38 1.31
N ASP A 81 -8.20 -6.42 0.90
CA ASP A 81 -8.33 -5.02 1.31
C ASP A 81 -9.60 -4.35 0.74
N ALA A 82 -10.04 -3.31 1.45
CA ALA A 82 -11.00 -2.32 0.99
C ALA A 82 -10.65 -0.93 1.52
N HIS A 83 -11.25 0.11 0.93
CA HIS A 83 -11.14 1.47 1.40
C HIS A 83 -12.42 2.27 1.15
N CYS A 84 -12.57 3.40 1.85
CA CYS A 84 -13.61 4.38 1.56
C CYS A 84 -13.11 5.81 1.73
N THR A 85 -13.70 6.73 0.96
CA THR A 85 -13.29 8.13 0.88
C THR A 85 -14.54 9.01 0.75
N TRP A 86 -14.76 9.90 1.71
CA TRP A 86 -15.91 10.80 1.80
C TRP A 86 -15.39 12.21 1.98
N LEU A 87 -15.42 13.02 0.93
CA LEU A 87 -15.00 14.44 0.99
C LEU A 87 -16.00 15.33 1.73
N SER A 88 -17.23 14.85 1.90
CA SER A 88 -18.28 15.49 2.67
C SER A 88 -19.08 14.40 3.39
N LEU A 89 -19.34 14.61 4.67
CA LEU A 89 -20.15 13.72 5.48
C LEU A 89 -21.61 14.23 5.56
N PRO A 90 -22.60 13.46 5.05
CA PRO A 90 -24.00 13.87 5.09
C PRO A 90 -24.50 14.11 6.52
N GLY A 91 -25.24 15.19 6.73
CA GLY A 91 -25.79 15.56 8.03
C GLY A 91 -24.82 16.28 8.97
N LEU A 92 -23.54 16.42 8.58
CA LEU A 92 -22.57 17.25 9.29
C LEU A 92 -22.35 18.59 8.58
N PRO A 93 -21.87 19.63 9.30
CA PRO A 93 -21.45 20.88 8.69
C PRO A 93 -20.37 20.69 7.60
N PRO A 94 -20.17 21.66 6.69
CA PRO A 94 -19.05 21.64 5.74
C PRO A 94 -17.68 21.52 6.43
N GLY A 95 -16.72 20.92 5.73
CA GLY A 95 -15.35 20.70 6.23
C GLY A 95 -15.12 19.39 6.99
N TRP A 96 -16.15 18.55 7.11
CA TRP A 96 -16.04 17.19 7.63
C TRP A 96 -15.82 16.17 6.50
N ALA A 97 -14.77 15.34 6.62
CA ALA A 97 -14.41 14.31 5.66
C ALA A 97 -13.93 13.03 6.34
N LEU A 98 -14.08 11.87 5.69
CA LEU A 98 -13.66 10.57 6.23
C LEU A 98 -12.91 9.75 5.20
N PHE A 99 -11.79 9.16 5.61
CA PHE A 99 -10.97 8.27 4.80
C PHE A 99 -10.63 7.03 5.61
N ALA A 100 -10.73 5.84 5.02
CA ALA A 100 -10.41 4.60 5.72
C ALA A 100 -9.72 3.59 4.80
N VAL A 101 -8.68 2.95 5.33
CA VAL A 101 -8.07 1.73 4.76
C VAL A 101 -8.39 0.57 5.68
N LEU A 102 -8.85 -0.54 5.09
CA LEU A 102 -9.19 -1.77 5.81
C LEU A 102 -8.47 -2.94 5.15
N ASP A 103 -7.52 -3.52 5.86
CA ASP A 103 -6.80 -4.73 5.43
C ASP A 103 -7.54 -5.96 5.92
N GLY A 104 -8.01 -6.80 5.01
CA GLY A 104 -8.82 -7.96 5.32
C GLY A 104 -8.01 -9.23 5.44
N HIS A 105 -8.40 -10.12 6.37
CA HIS A 105 -7.84 -11.46 6.48
C HIS A 105 -8.94 -12.50 6.69
N GLY A 106 -8.76 -13.68 6.10
CA GLY A 106 -9.78 -14.75 6.16
C GLY A 106 -10.90 -14.53 5.15
N GLY A 107 -10.69 -13.63 4.20
CA GLY A 107 -11.67 -13.21 3.21
C GLY A 107 -11.96 -11.70 3.28
N ALA A 108 -12.44 -11.16 2.17
CA ALA A 108 -12.69 -9.72 2.04
C ALA A 108 -13.99 -9.23 2.73
N ARG A 109 -14.76 -10.11 3.41
CA ARG A 109 -16.10 -9.78 3.90
C ARG A 109 -16.06 -8.67 4.95
N ALA A 110 -15.18 -8.79 5.95
CA ALA A 110 -15.05 -7.82 7.02
C ALA A 110 -14.58 -6.45 6.48
N ALA A 111 -13.52 -6.44 5.66
CA ALA A 111 -13.01 -5.20 5.05
C ALA A 111 -14.06 -4.49 4.18
N ARG A 112 -14.79 -5.24 3.33
CA ARG A 112 -15.88 -4.68 2.51
C ARG A 112 -17.05 -4.20 3.34
N PHE A 113 -17.38 -4.89 4.44
CA PHE A 113 -18.40 -4.43 5.37
C PHE A 113 -17.97 -3.10 6.00
N GLY A 114 -16.75 -3.02 6.54
CA GLY A 114 -16.24 -1.81 7.18
C GLY A 114 -16.19 -0.63 6.22
N ALA A 115 -15.66 -0.82 4.99
CA ALA A 115 -15.64 0.23 3.97
C ALA A 115 -17.04 0.80 3.64
N ARG A 116 -18.09 -0.04 3.71
CA ARG A 116 -19.47 0.35 3.35
C ARG A 116 -20.26 0.91 4.53
N HIS A 117 -20.10 0.36 5.73
CA HIS A 117 -21.01 0.61 6.84
C HIS A 117 -20.38 1.39 8.00
N LEU A 118 -19.06 1.28 8.22
CA LEU A 118 -18.39 2.02 9.30
C LEU A 118 -18.63 3.53 9.23
N PRO A 119 -18.61 4.19 8.04
CA PRO A 119 -18.96 5.61 7.95
C PRO A 119 -20.37 5.94 8.48
N GLY A 120 -21.34 5.04 8.26
CA GLY A 120 -22.71 5.20 8.77
C GLY A 120 -22.78 5.10 10.30
N HIS A 121 -22.04 4.17 10.90
CA HIS A 121 -21.92 4.09 12.36
C HIS A 121 -21.23 5.33 12.94
N VAL A 122 -20.20 5.87 12.26
CA VAL A 122 -19.54 7.12 12.66
C VAL A 122 -20.53 8.29 12.62
N LEU A 123 -21.30 8.45 11.54
CA LEU A 123 -22.33 9.49 11.43
C LEU A 123 -23.39 9.40 12.53
N GLN A 124 -23.85 8.18 12.83
CA GLN A 124 -24.85 7.95 13.88
C GLN A 124 -24.35 8.36 15.27
N GLU A 125 -23.12 7.98 15.63
CA GLU A 125 -22.55 8.28 16.94
C GLU A 125 -22.15 9.75 17.10
N LEU A 126 -21.79 10.44 16.01
CA LEU A 126 -21.47 11.87 16.03
C LEU A 126 -22.70 12.76 16.22
N GLY A 127 -23.82 12.41 15.59
CA GLY A 127 -24.99 13.29 15.51
C GLY A 127 -24.73 14.55 14.66
N PRO A 128 -25.71 15.48 14.54
CA PRO A 128 -25.59 16.65 13.68
C PRO A 128 -24.65 17.74 14.22
N GLU A 129 -24.39 17.76 15.53
CA GLU A 129 -23.55 18.75 16.21
C GLU A 129 -22.48 18.05 17.07
N PRO A 130 -21.37 17.57 16.45
CA PRO A 130 -20.36 16.81 17.16
C PRO A 130 -19.64 17.66 18.22
N SER A 131 -19.51 17.14 19.44
CA SER A 131 -18.76 17.80 20.53
C SER A 131 -17.26 17.51 20.40
N GLU A 132 -16.48 18.50 19.97
CA GLU A 132 -15.04 18.36 19.75
C GLU A 132 -14.18 18.77 20.97
N PRO A 133 -13.03 18.12 21.22
CA PRO A 133 -12.57 16.87 20.60
C PRO A 133 -13.02 15.59 21.32
N GLU A 134 -13.34 15.63 22.61
CA GLU A 134 -13.61 14.43 23.42
C GLU A 134 -14.88 13.67 23.00
N GLY A 135 -15.96 14.37 22.65
CA GLY A 135 -17.18 13.73 22.17
C GLY A 135 -16.97 12.97 20.86
N VAL A 136 -16.16 13.53 19.94
CA VAL A 136 -15.78 12.87 18.69
C VAL A 136 -14.91 11.63 18.95
N ARG A 137 -13.96 11.69 19.89
CA ARG A 137 -13.14 10.52 20.27
C ARG A 137 -14.02 9.37 20.75
N GLU A 138 -14.97 9.67 21.63
CA GLU A 138 -15.90 8.68 22.17
C GLU A 138 -16.85 8.15 21.09
N ALA A 139 -17.36 9.02 20.21
CA ALA A 139 -18.18 8.61 19.07
C ALA A 139 -17.45 7.65 18.13
N LEU A 140 -16.17 7.89 17.84
CA LEU A 140 -15.34 6.99 17.04
C LEU A 140 -15.14 5.63 17.72
N ARG A 141 -14.89 5.61 19.05
CA ARG A 141 -14.80 4.36 19.82
C ARG A 141 -16.10 3.56 19.72
N ARG A 142 -17.25 4.20 19.97
CA ARG A 142 -18.58 3.55 19.89
C ARG A 142 -18.90 3.09 18.47
N ALA A 143 -18.55 3.86 17.45
CA ALA A 143 -18.82 3.52 16.07
C ALA A 143 -18.14 2.21 15.65
N PHE A 144 -16.89 1.99 16.09
CA PHE A 144 -16.19 0.72 15.84
C PHE A 144 -16.86 -0.45 16.56
N LEU A 145 -17.21 -0.31 17.83
CA LEU A 145 -17.87 -1.37 18.60
C LEU A 145 -19.26 -1.71 18.04
N SER A 146 -20.03 -0.68 17.67
CA SER A 146 -21.35 -0.80 17.04
C SER A 146 -21.26 -1.45 15.65
N ALA A 147 -20.24 -1.08 14.85
CA ALA A 147 -19.99 -1.71 13.56
C ALA A 147 -19.56 -3.18 13.70
N ASP A 148 -18.73 -3.52 14.69
CA ASP A 148 -18.31 -4.89 14.96
C ASP A 148 -19.47 -5.78 15.40
N GLU A 149 -20.34 -5.27 16.27
CA GLU A 149 -21.55 -5.99 16.71
C GLU A 149 -22.52 -6.18 15.54
N ARG A 150 -22.70 -5.16 14.70
CA ARG A 150 -23.50 -5.28 13.47
C ARG A 150 -22.90 -6.32 12.53
N LEU A 151 -21.57 -6.33 12.35
CA LEU A 151 -20.88 -7.33 11.55
C LEU A 151 -21.11 -8.74 12.11
N ARG A 152 -21.03 -8.92 13.43
CA ARG A 152 -21.29 -10.20 14.13
C ARG A 152 -22.68 -10.72 13.83
N SER A 153 -23.69 -9.86 13.91
CA SER A 153 -25.09 -10.22 13.65
C SER A 153 -25.34 -10.74 12.21
N LEU A 154 -24.48 -10.34 11.27
CA LEU A 154 -24.57 -10.73 9.85
C LEU A 154 -23.57 -11.82 9.47
N TRP A 155 -22.72 -12.27 10.40
CA TRP A 155 -21.58 -13.13 10.09
C TRP A 155 -22.00 -14.60 9.93
N PRO A 156 -21.63 -15.27 8.83
CA PRO A 156 -21.87 -16.71 8.70
C PRO A 156 -21.05 -17.48 9.74
N ARG A 157 -21.69 -18.37 10.50
CA ARG A 157 -21.05 -19.12 11.60
C ARG A 157 -19.84 -19.97 11.17
N VAL A 158 -19.73 -20.30 9.89
CA VAL A 158 -18.67 -21.14 9.33
C VAL A 158 -17.47 -20.34 8.80
N GLU A 159 -17.59 -19.02 8.66
CA GLU A 159 -16.51 -18.19 8.15
C GLU A 159 -15.63 -17.70 9.31
N THR A 160 -14.32 -17.78 9.14
CA THR A 160 -13.35 -17.07 9.98
C THR A 160 -12.81 -15.88 9.22
N GLY A 161 -12.36 -14.85 9.94
CA GLY A 161 -11.74 -13.69 9.33
C GLY A 161 -12.20 -12.37 9.94
N GLY A 162 -11.45 -11.34 9.61
CA GLY A 162 -11.60 -10.01 10.14
C GLY A 162 -10.95 -8.99 9.23
N CYS A 163 -10.87 -7.76 9.71
CA CYS A 163 -10.07 -6.74 9.06
C CYS A 163 -9.50 -5.75 10.08
N THR A 164 -8.35 -5.21 9.74
CA THR A 164 -7.88 -3.97 10.34
C THR A 164 -8.73 -2.79 9.86
N ALA A 165 -8.62 -1.67 10.54
CA ALA A 165 -9.18 -0.41 10.10
C ALA A 165 -8.32 0.74 10.62
N VAL A 166 -7.85 1.58 9.71
CA VAL A 166 -7.29 2.90 10.03
C VAL A 166 -8.18 3.95 9.38
N VAL A 167 -8.75 4.83 10.19
CA VAL A 167 -9.72 5.85 9.79
C VAL A 167 -9.17 7.22 10.13
N LEU A 168 -9.12 8.11 9.15
CA LEU A 168 -8.96 9.54 9.31
C LEU A 168 -10.34 10.21 9.21
N LEU A 169 -10.77 10.86 10.28
CA LEU A 169 -11.90 11.78 10.27
C LEU A 169 -11.34 13.20 10.39
N VAL A 170 -11.61 14.02 9.39
CA VAL A 170 -11.19 15.43 9.31
C VAL A 170 -12.37 16.29 9.73
N SER A 171 -12.13 17.26 10.61
CA SER A 171 -13.06 18.36 10.88
C SER A 171 -12.39 19.70 10.51
N PRO A 172 -13.11 20.83 10.59
CA PRO A 172 -12.49 22.15 10.45
C PRO A 172 -11.34 22.41 11.43
N ARG A 173 -11.34 21.78 12.61
CA ARG A 173 -10.41 22.08 13.72
C ARG A 173 -9.42 20.96 14.04
N PHE A 174 -9.77 19.71 13.77
CA PHE A 174 -9.00 18.54 14.20
C PHE A 174 -8.85 17.49 13.09
N LEU A 175 -7.77 16.71 13.20
CA LEU A 175 -7.58 15.44 12.51
C LEU A 175 -7.73 14.32 13.54
N TYR A 176 -8.76 13.50 13.41
CA TYR A 176 -8.98 12.34 14.27
C TYR A 176 -8.51 11.08 13.58
N LEU A 177 -7.67 10.29 14.26
CA LEU A 177 -7.20 9.00 13.79
C LEU A 177 -7.79 7.93 14.70
N ALA A 178 -8.68 7.09 14.17
CA ALA A 178 -9.16 5.89 14.84
C ALA A 178 -8.52 4.66 14.19
N HIS A 179 -7.77 3.89 14.98
CA HIS A 179 -6.88 2.84 14.48
C HIS A 179 -7.08 1.53 15.22
N CYS A 180 -7.25 0.44 14.48
CA CYS A 180 -7.49 -0.91 14.97
C CYS A 180 -6.77 -1.91 14.05
N GLY A 181 -5.73 -2.58 14.54
CA GLY A 181 -4.87 -3.48 13.76
C GLY A 181 -3.51 -2.90 13.40
N ASP A 182 -2.90 -3.37 12.31
CA ASP A 182 -1.53 -3.04 11.86
C ASP A 182 -1.44 -2.38 10.48
N SER A 183 -2.57 -1.99 9.89
CA SER A 183 -2.59 -0.82 9.00
C SER A 183 -2.07 0.42 9.74
N ARG A 184 -1.61 1.46 9.04
CA ARG A 184 -1.02 2.64 9.71
C ARG A 184 -1.35 3.95 8.99
N ALA A 185 -1.44 5.02 9.78
CA ALA A 185 -1.52 6.39 9.28
C ALA A 185 -0.29 7.20 9.73
N VAL A 186 0.23 8.05 8.85
CA VAL A 186 1.38 8.93 9.08
C VAL A 186 1.05 10.36 8.65
N LEU A 187 1.20 11.32 9.55
CA LEU A 187 1.06 12.76 9.29
C LEU A 187 2.42 13.37 8.97
N SER A 188 2.53 14.01 7.80
CA SER A 188 3.62 14.94 7.50
C SER A 188 3.21 16.37 7.81
N ARG A 189 4.07 17.08 8.54
CA ARG A 189 3.90 18.48 8.92
C ARG A 189 5.26 19.16 8.90
N ALA A 190 5.34 20.33 8.25
CA ALA A 190 6.58 21.08 8.13
C ALA A 190 7.79 20.24 7.64
N GLY A 191 7.57 19.29 6.73
CA GLY A 191 8.61 18.44 6.15
C GLY A 191 9.06 17.26 7.02
N ALA A 192 8.41 16.99 8.15
CA ALA A 192 8.73 15.89 9.05
C ALA A 192 7.49 15.07 9.44
N VAL A 193 7.70 13.82 9.85
CA VAL A 193 6.64 12.98 10.42
C VAL A 193 6.28 13.52 11.80
N ALA A 194 5.11 14.15 11.93
CA ALA A 194 4.63 14.73 13.18
C ALA A 194 3.77 13.77 14.01
N PHE A 195 3.16 12.77 13.37
CA PHE A 195 2.38 11.74 14.05
C PHE A 195 2.38 10.44 13.24
N SER A 196 2.34 9.31 13.93
CA SER A 196 2.12 8.00 13.35
C SER A 196 1.23 7.20 14.29
N THR A 197 0.27 6.44 13.75
CA THR A 197 -0.39 5.39 14.54
C THR A 197 0.59 4.27 14.86
N GLU A 198 0.22 3.48 15.84
CA GLU A 198 1.10 2.52 16.49
C GLU A 198 0.51 1.10 16.37
N ASP A 199 1.11 0.24 15.53
CA ASP A 199 0.51 -1.04 15.13
C ASP A 199 0.11 -1.95 16.30
N HIS A 200 -1.12 -2.45 16.29
CA HIS A 200 -1.63 -3.39 17.28
C HIS A 200 -1.13 -4.81 17.04
N ARG A 201 0.07 -5.11 17.56
CA ARG A 201 0.70 -6.43 17.52
C ARG A 201 0.57 -7.14 18.89
N PRO A 202 0.40 -8.49 18.93
CA PRO A 202 0.18 -9.25 20.17
C PRO A 202 1.25 -9.06 21.25
N LEU A 203 2.50 -8.77 20.87
CA LEU A 203 3.60 -8.59 21.83
C LEU A 203 3.64 -7.22 22.50
N ARG A 204 2.81 -6.24 22.09
CA ARG A 204 2.74 -4.95 22.78
C ARG A 204 2.28 -5.16 24.23
N PRO A 205 2.84 -4.45 25.22
CA PRO A 205 2.56 -4.72 26.64
C PRO A 205 1.06 -4.78 26.99
N ARG A 206 0.28 -3.76 26.60
CA ARG A 206 -1.17 -3.69 26.86
C ARG A 206 -1.96 -4.79 26.13
N GLU A 207 -1.57 -5.08 24.88
CA GLU A 207 -2.21 -6.12 24.06
C GLU A 207 -1.95 -7.51 24.66
N ARG A 208 -0.70 -7.77 25.04
CA ARG A 208 -0.26 -9.01 25.69
C ARG A 208 -0.98 -9.24 27.01
N GLU A 209 -1.11 -8.20 27.83
CA GLU A 209 -1.83 -8.27 29.09
C GLU A 209 -3.31 -8.61 28.87
N ARG A 210 -3.98 -7.92 27.93
CA ARG A 210 -5.38 -8.23 27.57
C ARG A 210 -5.56 -9.67 27.11
N ILE A 211 -4.71 -10.15 26.20
CA ILE A 211 -4.78 -11.50 25.64
C ILE A 211 -4.66 -12.56 26.74
N HIS A 212 -3.64 -12.47 27.60
CA HIS A 212 -3.46 -13.42 28.70
C HIS A 212 -4.59 -13.35 29.72
N ALA A 213 -5.06 -12.14 30.06
CA ALA A 213 -6.17 -11.98 30.98
C ALA A 213 -7.45 -12.64 30.43
N ALA A 214 -7.64 -12.61 29.10
CA ALA A 214 -8.73 -13.29 28.41
C ALA A 214 -8.55 -14.81 28.28
N GLY A 215 -7.51 -15.38 28.89
CA GLY A 215 -7.20 -16.81 28.87
C GLY A 215 -6.46 -17.27 27.61
N GLY A 216 -6.09 -16.32 26.73
CA GLY A 216 -5.40 -16.63 25.49
C GLY A 216 -3.88 -16.74 25.65
N THR A 217 -3.22 -17.27 24.62
CA THR A 217 -1.76 -17.42 24.54
C THR A 217 -1.18 -16.69 23.33
N ILE A 218 0.09 -16.30 23.43
CA ILE A 218 0.86 -15.76 22.29
C ILE A 218 1.97 -16.73 21.96
N ARG A 219 1.95 -17.26 20.73
CA ARG A 219 2.95 -18.20 20.21
C ARG A 219 3.45 -17.68 18.87
N ARG A 220 4.76 -17.72 18.64
CA ARG A 220 5.38 -17.18 17.40
C ARG A 220 4.86 -15.78 17.04
N ARG A 221 4.76 -14.90 18.05
CA ARG A 221 4.26 -13.51 17.94
C ARG A 221 2.78 -13.36 17.52
N ARG A 222 2.00 -14.44 17.53
CA ARG A 222 0.60 -14.50 17.08
C ARG A 222 -0.34 -14.90 18.22
N VAL A 223 -1.56 -14.37 18.22
CA VAL A 223 -2.65 -14.78 19.12
C VAL A 223 -3.04 -16.23 18.81
N GLU A 224 -2.99 -17.10 19.81
CA GLU A 224 -3.13 -18.55 19.69
C GLU A 224 -2.22 -19.21 18.64
N GLY A 225 -1.10 -18.57 18.30
CA GLY A 225 -0.22 -19.04 17.22
C GLY A 225 -0.73 -18.79 15.80
N SER A 226 -1.90 -18.18 15.64
CA SER A 226 -2.55 -17.99 14.34
C SER A 226 -2.57 -16.53 13.89
N LEU A 227 -3.15 -15.62 14.67
CA LEU A 227 -3.44 -14.26 14.23
C LEU A 227 -2.31 -13.27 14.54
N ALA A 228 -1.84 -12.52 13.55
CA ALA A 228 -0.71 -11.59 13.69
C ALA A 228 -1.08 -10.21 14.28
N VAL A 229 -2.38 -9.88 14.29
CA VAL A 229 -2.92 -8.65 14.89
C VAL A 229 -3.57 -8.95 16.23
N SER A 230 -3.52 -7.98 17.13
CA SER A 230 -4.22 -8.07 18.43
C SER A 230 -5.55 -7.32 18.44
N ARG A 231 -5.81 -6.48 17.43
CA ARG A 231 -7.08 -5.77 17.27
C ARG A 231 -7.56 -5.87 15.83
N ALA A 232 -8.87 -6.08 15.66
CA ALA A 232 -9.54 -6.17 14.37
C ALA A 232 -11.07 -6.08 14.54
N LEU A 233 -11.74 -5.64 13.48
CA LEU A 233 -13.17 -5.93 13.28
C LEU A 233 -13.31 -7.39 12.80
N GLY A 234 -14.40 -8.07 13.14
CA GLY A 234 -14.55 -9.50 12.83
C GLY A 234 -13.80 -10.39 13.81
N ASP A 235 -13.19 -11.48 13.32
CA ASP A 235 -12.43 -12.44 14.13
C ASP A 235 -13.21 -12.98 15.35
N PHE A 236 -14.51 -13.24 15.15
CA PHE A 236 -15.43 -13.50 16.26
C PHE A 236 -15.06 -14.73 17.09
N THR A 237 -14.34 -15.70 16.52
CA THR A 237 -13.79 -16.85 17.27
C THR A 237 -12.81 -16.45 18.38
N TYR A 238 -12.21 -15.26 18.30
CA TYR A 238 -11.33 -14.68 19.32
C TYR A 238 -12.08 -13.70 20.26
N LYS A 239 -13.41 -13.60 20.13
CA LYS A 239 -14.30 -12.68 20.86
C LYS A 239 -15.39 -13.43 21.64
N GLU A 240 -15.00 -14.57 22.21
CA GLU A 240 -15.87 -15.49 22.97
C GLU A 240 -15.36 -15.75 24.40
N ALA A 241 -14.37 -14.99 24.89
CA ALA A 241 -13.89 -15.13 26.26
C ALA A 241 -15.04 -14.83 27.25
N PRO A 242 -15.42 -15.79 28.13
CA PRO A 242 -16.57 -15.63 29.01
C PRO A 242 -16.45 -14.45 29.97
N GLY A 243 -17.54 -13.70 30.15
CA GLY A 243 -17.61 -12.59 31.11
C GLY A 243 -16.79 -11.36 30.76
N ARG A 244 -16.22 -11.29 29.55
CA ARG A 244 -15.42 -10.15 29.10
C ARG A 244 -16.19 -9.27 28.11
N PRO A 245 -16.20 -7.94 28.30
CA PRO A 245 -16.78 -7.02 27.32
C PRO A 245 -15.98 -7.03 26.00
N PRO A 246 -16.55 -6.52 24.89
CA PRO A 246 -15.94 -6.57 23.56
C PRO A 246 -14.48 -6.09 23.50
N GLU A 247 -14.13 -5.04 24.24
CA GLU A 247 -12.80 -4.45 24.28
C GLU A 247 -11.75 -5.29 25.02
N LEU A 248 -12.18 -6.23 25.87
CA LEU A 248 -11.31 -7.06 26.73
C LEU A 248 -11.18 -8.51 26.23
N GLN A 249 -11.64 -8.78 25.01
CA GLN A 249 -11.50 -10.06 24.31
C GLN A 249 -10.05 -10.32 23.87
N LEU A 250 -9.74 -11.53 23.37
CA LEU A 250 -8.38 -11.86 22.87
C LEU A 250 -8.01 -10.90 21.73
N VAL A 251 -8.95 -10.72 20.79
CA VAL A 251 -8.88 -9.70 19.74
C VAL A 251 -9.91 -8.62 20.04
N SER A 252 -9.46 -7.38 20.20
CA SER A 252 -10.35 -6.25 20.50
C SER A 252 -10.78 -5.54 19.22
N ALA A 253 -12.05 -5.12 19.15
CA ALA A 253 -12.54 -4.21 18.11
C ALA A 253 -12.32 -2.72 18.46
N GLU A 254 -11.88 -2.43 19.68
CA GLU A 254 -11.74 -1.07 20.18
C GLU A 254 -10.58 -0.34 19.48
N PRO A 255 -10.85 0.81 18.83
CA PRO A 255 -9.80 1.60 18.20
C PRO A 255 -9.02 2.39 19.25
N GLU A 256 -7.73 2.62 19.00
CA GLU A 256 -7.04 3.76 19.61
C GLU A 256 -7.41 5.03 18.84
N VAL A 257 -7.81 6.08 19.57
CA VAL A 257 -8.27 7.34 18.97
C VAL A 257 -7.38 8.51 19.38
N ALA A 258 -6.67 9.09 18.41
CA ALA A 258 -5.95 10.35 18.57
C ALA A 258 -6.76 11.50 17.96
N ALA A 259 -6.71 12.69 18.58
CA ALA A 259 -7.17 13.93 17.94
C ALA A 259 -6.03 14.93 17.94
N LEU A 260 -5.66 15.39 16.75
CA LEU A 260 -4.58 16.32 16.49
C LEU A 260 -5.21 17.65 16.08
N ALA A 261 -4.89 18.73 16.78
CA ALA A 261 -5.30 20.06 16.32
C ALA A 261 -4.65 20.34 14.94
N ARG A 262 -5.46 20.83 14.00
CA ARG A 262 -4.99 21.21 12.67
C ARG A 262 -4.03 22.40 12.76
N GLN A 263 -3.01 22.39 11.92
CA GLN A 263 -2.00 23.44 11.82
C GLN A 263 -1.85 23.88 10.36
N ALA A 264 -1.40 25.11 10.12
CA ALA A 264 -1.23 25.63 8.76
C ALA A 264 -0.15 24.85 7.99
N GLU A 265 0.81 24.29 8.73
CA GLU A 265 1.95 23.52 8.25
C GLU A 265 1.61 22.04 8.00
N ASP A 266 0.36 21.61 8.25
CA ASP A 266 -0.09 20.27 7.89
C ASP A 266 0.05 20.08 6.37
N GLU A 267 0.85 19.09 5.97
CA GLU A 267 1.15 18.82 4.57
C GLU A 267 0.21 17.75 4.02
N PHE A 268 0.27 16.55 4.60
CA PHE A 268 -0.56 15.42 4.18
C PHE A 268 -0.65 14.33 5.25
N MET A 269 -1.72 13.55 5.19
CA MET A 269 -1.85 12.27 5.90
C MET A 269 -1.77 11.12 4.89
N LEU A 270 -0.94 10.11 5.17
CA LEU A 270 -0.88 8.87 4.40
C LEU A 270 -1.42 7.72 5.23
N LEU A 271 -2.47 7.07 4.75
CA LEU A 271 -3.05 5.85 5.33
C LEU A 271 -2.71 4.68 4.41
N ALA A 272 -2.25 3.55 4.95
CA ALA A 272 -2.04 2.34 4.15
C ALA A 272 -2.13 1.04 4.96
N SER A 273 -2.32 -0.08 4.26
CA SER A 273 -2.18 -1.45 4.81
C SER A 273 -0.73 -1.82 5.06
N ASP A 274 -0.49 -2.90 5.82
CA ASP A 274 0.87 -3.34 6.17
C ASP A 274 1.68 -3.77 4.94
N GLY A 275 1.02 -4.21 3.86
CA GLY A 275 1.65 -4.48 2.57
C GLY A 275 2.49 -3.32 2.01
N VAL A 276 2.22 -2.08 2.44
CA VAL A 276 3.07 -0.91 2.17
C VAL A 276 4.16 -0.77 3.24
N TRP A 277 3.76 -0.73 4.52
CA TRP A 277 4.65 -0.43 5.65
C TRP A 277 5.71 -1.49 5.94
N ASP A 278 5.49 -2.74 5.50
CA ASP A 278 6.45 -3.84 5.59
C ASP A 278 7.67 -3.64 4.68
N THR A 279 7.57 -2.75 3.68
CA THR A 279 8.64 -2.48 2.71
C THR A 279 9.32 -1.14 2.88
N VAL A 280 8.63 -0.13 3.44
CA VAL A 280 9.13 1.24 3.56
C VAL A 280 8.72 1.84 4.90
N SER A 281 9.66 2.47 5.61
CA SER A 281 9.38 3.14 6.88
C SER A 281 8.53 4.40 6.69
N GLY A 282 7.82 4.82 7.74
CA GLY A 282 6.98 6.03 7.69
C GLY A 282 7.73 7.30 7.27
N ALA A 283 8.94 7.50 7.78
CA ALA A 283 9.79 8.64 7.43
C ALA A 283 10.26 8.58 5.97
N ALA A 284 10.68 7.40 5.50
CA ALA A 284 11.10 7.21 4.11
C ALA A 284 9.93 7.46 3.14
N LEU A 285 8.74 6.95 3.47
CA LEU A 285 7.56 7.12 2.63
C LEU A 285 7.04 8.56 2.63
N ALA A 286 7.10 9.27 3.76
CA ALA A 286 6.78 10.70 3.83
C ALA A 286 7.75 11.52 2.96
N GLY A 287 9.05 11.23 3.02
CA GLY A 287 10.06 11.85 2.14
C GLY A 287 9.77 11.59 0.66
N LEU A 288 9.42 10.35 0.31
CA LEU A 288 9.03 9.99 -1.05
C LEU A 288 7.82 10.81 -1.50
N VAL A 289 6.72 10.78 -0.74
CA VAL A 289 5.49 11.55 -1.04
C VAL A 289 5.80 13.02 -1.24
N ALA A 290 6.54 13.65 -0.32
CA ALA A 290 6.91 15.06 -0.43
C ALA A 290 7.72 15.34 -1.71
N SER A 291 8.66 14.47 -2.07
CA SER A 291 9.45 14.61 -3.31
C SER A 291 8.59 14.55 -4.56
N ARG A 292 7.59 13.66 -4.59
CA ARG A 292 6.71 13.46 -5.75
C ARG A 292 5.63 14.56 -5.86
N LEU A 293 5.13 15.08 -4.73
CA LEU A 293 4.26 16.26 -4.73
C LEU A 293 4.95 17.49 -5.32
N ARG A 294 6.28 17.65 -5.10
CA ARG A 294 7.08 18.71 -5.74
C ARG A 294 7.25 18.55 -7.26
N LEU A 295 6.93 17.38 -7.82
CA LEU A 295 6.85 17.17 -9.26
C LEU A 295 5.45 17.48 -9.82
N GLY A 296 4.49 17.81 -8.95
CA GLY A 296 3.10 18.09 -9.34
C GLY A 296 2.27 16.84 -9.67
N LEU A 297 2.70 15.65 -9.23
CA LEU A 297 1.88 14.46 -9.38
C LEU A 297 0.55 14.63 -8.63
N ALA A 298 -0.55 14.28 -9.31
CA ALA A 298 -1.85 14.17 -8.69
C ALA A 298 -1.81 13.09 -7.57
N PRO A 299 -2.48 13.30 -6.42
CA PRO A 299 -2.42 12.37 -5.29
C PRO A 299 -2.74 10.91 -5.66
N GLU A 300 -3.67 10.67 -6.58
CA GLU A 300 -4.10 9.34 -7.02
C GLU A 300 -3.03 8.62 -7.86
N LEU A 301 -2.32 9.36 -8.71
CA LEU A 301 -1.19 8.84 -9.47
C LEU A 301 0.01 8.59 -8.55
N LEU A 302 0.21 9.46 -7.57
CA LEU A 302 1.21 9.26 -6.53
C LEU A 302 0.92 7.98 -5.74
N CYS A 303 -0.31 7.77 -5.26
CA CYS A 303 -0.70 6.51 -4.61
C CYS A 303 -0.36 5.29 -5.48
N ALA A 304 -0.65 5.34 -6.79
CA ALA A 304 -0.32 4.24 -7.67
C ALA A 304 1.20 3.98 -7.78
N GLN A 305 1.99 5.04 -7.87
CA GLN A 305 3.46 4.97 -7.87
C GLN A 305 4.02 4.42 -6.56
N LEU A 306 3.43 4.78 -5.41
CA LEU A 306 3.83 4.23 -4.11
C LEU A 306 3.63 2.71 -4.08
N LEU A 307 2.48 2.21 -4.55
CA LEU A 307 2.20 0.77 -4.58
C LEU A 307 3.13 0.02 -5.53
N ASP A 308 3.43 0.58 -6.71
CA ASP A 308 4.39 -0.03 -7.64
C ASP A 308 5.81 -0.04 -7.03
N THR A 309 6.18 1.02 -6.30
CA THR A 309 7.46 1.09 -5.57
C THR A 309 7.54 0.00 -4.50
N CYS A 310 6.51 -0.17 -3.67
CA CYS A 310 6.44 -1.20 -2.65
C CYS A 310 6.47 -2.62 -3.24
N LEU A 311 5.78 -2.85 -4.36
CA LEU A 311 5.84 -4.11 -5.09
C LEU A 311 7.26 -4.42 -5.58
N CYS A 312 7.99 -3.42 -6.09
CA CYS A 312 9.38 -3.57 -6.53
C CYS A 312 10.32 -3.81 -5.35
N LYS A 313 10.07 -3.17 -4.20
CA LYS A 313 10.87 -3.32 -2.98
C LYS A 313 10.73 -4.65 -2.26
N GLY A 314 9.72 -5.46 -2.57
CA GLY A 314 9.56 -6.75 -1.89
C GLY A 314 8.15 -7.12 -1.47
N SER A 315 7.16 -6.23 -1.61
CA SER A 315 5.83 -6.52 -1.05
C SER A 315 5.21 -7.70 -1.76
N LEU A 316 4.79 -8.69 -0.97
CA LEU A 316 4.07 -9.88 -1.44
C LEU A 316 2.58 -9.83 -1.09
N ASP A 317 2.11 -8.70 -0.55
CA ASP A 317 0.75 -8.57 -0.05
C ASP A 317 -0.19 -7.86 -1.03
N ASN A 318 -1.48 -7.82 -0.69
CA ASN A 318 -2.36 -6.74 -1.07
C ASN A 318 -1.81 -5.43 -0.54
N MET A 319 -2.00 -4.35 -1.28
CA MET A 319 -1.59 -3.04 -0.85
C MET A 319 -2.67 -2.05 -1.18
N THR A 320 -3.02 -1.22 -0.21
CA THR A 320 -3.96 -0.12 -0.38
C THR A 320 -3.40 1.09 0.32
N CYS A 321 -3.45 2.27 -0.32
CA CYS A 321 -3.09 3.51 0.33
C CYS A 321 -4.02 4.66 -0.08
N ILE A 322 -4.17 5.62 0.84
CA ILE A 322 -4.87 6.89 0.65
C ILE A 322 -3.93 8.00 1.07
N LEU A 323 -3.69 8.96 0.16
CA LEU A 323 -2.98 10.19 0.44
C LEU A 323 -3.99 11.33 0.54
N VAL A 324 -4.04 12.01 1.69
CA VAL A 324 -4.89 13.18 1.93
C VAL A 324 -3.99 14.40 2.07
N CYS A 325 -4.02 15.30 1.09
CA CYS A 325 -3.24 16.53 1.08
C CYS A 325 -4.02 17.71 1.67
N PHE A 326 -3.37 18.45 2.54
CA PHE A 326 -3.86 19.69 3.15
C PHE A 326 -3.25 20.92 2.44
N PRO A 327 -3.70 22.15 2.77
CA PRO A 327 -3.18 23.37 2.13
C PRO A 327 -1.66 23.58 2.26
N GLY A 328 -1.03 23.02 3.30
CA GLY A 328 0.41 23.07 3.52
C GLY A 328 1.22 22.08 2.67
N ALA A 329 0.59 21.21 1.88
CA ALA A 329 1.28 20.22 1.06
C ALA A 329 2.35 20.84 0.13
N PRO A 330 3.49 20.16 -0.10
CA PRO A 330 4.50 20.62 -1.04
C PRO A 330 3.92 20.96 -2.41
N ARG A 331 4.27 22.13 -2.93
CA ARG A 331 3.85 22.60 -4.25
C ARG A 331 4.87 22.19 -5.32
N PRO A 332 4.45 22.12 -6.60
CA PRO A 332 5.36 21.90 -7.71
C PRO A 332 6.56 22.86 -7.66
N SER A 333 7.76 22.33 -7.93
CA SER A 333 9.01 23.07 -7.95
C SER A 333 9.71 22.81 -9.26
N GLU A 334 10.01 23.87 -10.02
CA GLU A 334 10.75 23.78 -11.28
C GLU A 334 12.11 23.09 -11.08
N GLU A 335 12.75 23.34 -9.93
CA GLU A 335 14.01 22.71 -9.58
C GLU A 335 13.87 21.19 -9.39
N ALA A 336 12.81 20.74 -8.72
CA ALA A 336 12.55 19.32 -8.53
C ALA A 336 12.26 18.62 -9.87
N ILE A 337 11.47 19.28 -10.73
CA ILE A 337 11.15 18.76 -12.07
C ILE A 337 12.41 18.64 -12.93
N ARG A 338 13.28 19.66 -12.91
CA ARG A 338 14.55 19.66 -13.65
C ARG A 338 15.47 18.52 -13.20
N ARG A 339 15.58 18.28 -11.88
CA ARG A 339 16.39 17.17 -11.34
C ARG A 339 15.82 15.80 -11.71
N GLU A 340 14.50 15.65 -11.66
CA GLU A 340 13.84 14.39 -12.07
C GLU A 340 14.10 14.06 -13.54
N LEU A 341 13.96 15.06 -14.43
CA LEU A 341 14.25 14.89 -15.87
C LEU A 341 15.72 14.56 -16.13
N ALA A 342 16.64 15.20 -15.39
CA ALA A 342 18.07 14.91 -15.49
C ALA A 342 18.40 13.48 -15.02
N LEU A 343 17.79 13.01 -13.93
CA LEU A 343 17.91 11.64 -13.45
C LEU A 343 17.39 10.63 -14.49
N ASP A 344 16.23 10.90 -15.08
CA ASP A 344 15.65 10.01 -16.12
C ASP A 344 16.53 9.92 -17.36
N ALA A 345 17.09 11.05 -17.80
CA ALA A 345 18.06 11.07 -18.89
C ALA A 345 19.34 10.30 -18.54
N ALA A 346 19.88 10.47 -17.32
CA ALA A 346 21.08 9.78 -16.87
C ALA A 346 20.88 8.26 -16.78
N LEU A 347 19.76 7.81 -16.21
CA LEU A 347 19.36 6.39 -16.23
C LEU A 347 19.21 5.89 -17.66
N GLY A 348 18.63 6.70 -18.55
CA GLY A 348 18.48 6.43 -19.97
C GLY A 348 19.80 6.11 -20.66
N CYS A 349 20.77 7.03 -20.55
CA CYS A 349 22.12 6.85 -21.08
C CYS A 349 22.80 5.61 -20.50
N ARG A 350 22.70 5.40 -19.18
CA ARG A 350 23.36 4.26 -18.53
C ARG A 350 22.81 2.92 -18.98
N ILE A 351 21.49 2.80 -19.16
CA ILE A 351 20.86 1.58 -19.70
C ILE A 351 21.34 1.32 -21.13
N ALA A 352 21.43 2.36 -21.97
CA ALA A 352 21.93 2.24 -23.34
C ALA A 352 23.38 1.74 -23.38
N GLU A 353 24.26 2.26 -22.51
CA GLU A 353 25.64 1.77 -22.36
C GLU A 353 25.70 0.30 -21.95
N LEU A 354 24.90 -0.11 -20.95
CA LEU A 354 24.83 -1.50 -20.50
C LEU A 354 24.36 -2.44 -21.61
N CYS A 355 23.39 -2.00 -22.43
CA CYS A 355 22.90 -2.77 -23.57
C CYS A 355 23.92 -2.85 -24.71
N ALA A 356 24.67 -1.77 -24.98
CA ALA A 356 25.68 -1.72 -26.04
C ALA A 356 27.00 -2.44 -25.68
N SER A 357 27.37 -2.49 -24.39
CA SER A 357 28.62 -3.09 -23.93
C SER A 357 28.64 -4.64 -23.97
N ALA A 358 27.48 -5.26 -24.13
CA ALA A 358 27.33 -6.72 -24.15
C ALA A 358 27.07 -7.23 -25.57
N GLN A 359 27.63 -8.40 -25.92
CA GLN A 359 27.34 -9.07 -27.21
C GLN A 359 25.85 -9.37 -27.41
N LYS A 360 25.12 -9.55 -26.31
CA LYS A 360 23.66 -9.68 -26.26
C LYS A 360 23.16 -8.78 -25.14
N PRO A 361 22.08 -8.01 -25.33
CA PRO A 361 21.55 -7.15 -24.30
C PRO A 361 21.30 -7.94 -23.00
N PRO A 362 21.83 -7.48 -21.86
CA PRO A 362 21.65 -8.15 -20.58
C PRO A 362 20.16 -8.13 -20.21
N SER A 363 19.70 -9.11 -19.44
CA SER A 363 18.30 -9.08 -19.00
C SER A 363 18.00 -7.82 -18.19
N LEU A 364 16.79 -7.26 -18.28
CA LEU A 364 16.37 -6.11 -17.46
C LEU A 364 16.63 -6.31 -15.94
N ASN A 365 16.61 -7.54 -15.43
CA ASN A 365 17.03 -7.88 -14.07
C ASN A 365 18.51 -7.57 -13.81
N THR A 366 19.37 -7.97 -14.74
CA THR A 366 20.80 -7.67 -14.70
C THR A 366 21.02 -6.17 -14.77
N VAL A 367 20.34 -5.46 -15.68
CA VAL A 367 20.39 -3.99 -15.77
C VAL A 367 20.01 -3.35 -14.44
N PHE A 368 18.88 -3.74 -13.86
CA PHE A 368 18.41 -3.21 -12.59
C PHE A 368 19.40 -3.49 -11.45
N ARG A 369 19.98 -4.69 -11.38
CA ARG A 369 21.01 -5.04 -10.38
C ARG A 369 22.28 -4.23 -10.53
N THR A 370 22.72 -3.99 -11.77
CA THR A 370 23.89 -3.15 -12.04
C THR A 370 23.63 -1.72 -11.60
N LEU A 371 22.51 -1.12 -12.01
CA LEU A 371 22.10 0.21 -11.57
C LEU A 371 21.96 0.29 -10.03
N ALA A 372 21.42 -0.73 -9.38
CA ALA A 372 21.28 -0.77 -7.93
C ALA A 372 22.61 -0.91 -7.17
N SER A 373 23.68 -1.33 -7.85
CA SER A 373 25.04 -1.39 -7.31
C SER A 373 25.84 -0.11 -7.52
N GLU A 374 25.31 0.82 -8.34
CA GLU A 374 25.92 2.11 -8.63
C GLU A 374 25.43 3.18 -7.63
N ASP A 375 26.30 4.12 -7.27
CA ASP A 375 25.93 5.28 -6.45
C ASP A 375 25.29 6.36 -7.34
N ILE A 376 24.01 6.17 -7.66
CA ILE A 376 23.25 7.06 -8.54
C ILE A 376 22.72 8.25 -7.70
N PRO A 377 23.17 9.49 -7.97
CA PRO A 377 22.72 10.67 -7.23
C PRO A 377 21.25 11.00 -7.53
N ASP A 378 20.64 11.81 -6.67
CA ASP A 378 19.28 12.37 -6.84
C ASP A 378 18.13 11.35 -6.93
N LEU A 379 18.37 10.07 -6.60
CA LEU A 379 17.29 9.09 -6.49
C LEU A 379 16.20 9.56 -5.50
N PRO A 380 14.91 9.24 -5.77
CA PRO A 380 13.81 9.67 -4.90
C PRO A 380 14.01 9.20 -3.45
N PRO A 381 13.95 10.09 -2.44
CA PRO A 381 14.19 9.73 -1.05
C PRO A 381 13.19 8.66 -0.59
N GLY A 382 13.67 7.61 0.09
CA GLY A 382 12.86 6.46 0.54
C GLY A 382 12.44 5.48 -0.57
N GLY A 383 12.18 5.98 -1.79
CA GLY A 383 11.87 5.16 -2.96
C GLY A 383 13.11 4.49 -3.57
N GLY A 384 14.23 5.20 -3.64
CA GLY A 384 15.45 4.72 -4.31
C GLY A 384 15.20 4.36 -5.77
N LEU A 385 15.99 3.42 -6.29
CA LEU A 385 15.87 2.92 -7.66
C LEU A 385 14.52 2.24 -7.94
N ASP A 386 13.90 1.62 -6.92
CA ASP A 386 12.61 0.94 -7.07
C ASP A 386 11.49 1.89 -7.51
N CYS A 387 11.54 3.16 -7.08
CA CYS A 387 10.60 4.20 -7.53
C CYS A 387 10.76 4.54 -9.02
N LYS A 388 11.93 4.23 -9.60
CA LYS A 388 12.27 4.45 -11.01
C LYS A 388 12.13 3.18 -11.85
N ALA A 389 11.66 2.07 -11.28
CA ALA A 389 11.56 0.78 -11.96
C ALA A 389 10.74 0.83 -13.26
N THR A 390 9.65 1.61 -13.30
CA THR A 390 8.84 1.81 -14.52
C THR A 390 9.63 2.51 -15.61
N VAL A 391 10.32 3.61 -15.28
CA VAL A 391 11.19 4.35 -16.23
C VAL A 391 12.29 3.44 -16.78
N ILE A 392 12.98 2.72 -15.90
CA ILE A 392 14.04 1.78 -16.29
C ILE A 392 13.49 0.70 -17.26
N ALA A 393 12.30 0.17 -16.97
CA ALA A 393 11.68 -0.86 -17.79
C ALA A 393 11.22 -0.34 -19.16
N GLU A 394 10.69 0.88 -19.22
CA GLU A 394 10.25 1.53 -20.46
C GLU A 394 11.44 1.83 -21.38
N VAL A 395 12.49 2.47 -20.84
CA VAL A 395 13.74 2.75 -21.56
C VAL A 395 14.37 1.46 -22.08
N TYR A 396 14.50 0.44 -21.21
CA TYR A 396 15.05 -0.85 -21.59
C TYR A 396 14.25 -1.48 -22.74
N SER A 397 12.91 -1.43 -22.67
CA SER A 397 12.04 -1.96 -23.72
C SER A 397 12.23 -1.25 -25.05
N GLN A 398 12.36 0.08 -25.05
CA GLN A 398 12.61 0.87 -26.25
C GLN A 398 13.97 0.51 -26.89
N ILE A 399 15.03 0.37 -26.08
CA ILE A 399 16.37 0.01 -26.57
C ILE A 399 16.38 -1.40 -27.19
N CYS A 400 15.70 -2.37 -26.56
CA CYS A 400 15.60 -3.72 -27.10
C CYS A 400 14.82 -3.76 -28.43
N GLN A 401 13.73 -3.00 -28.56
CA GLN A 401 12.95 -2.92 -29.81
C GLN A 401 13.79 -2.35 -30.96
N VAL A 402 14.52 -1.25 -30.73
CA VAL A 402 15.39 -0.64 -31.74
C VAL A 402 16.51 -1.59 -32.18
N SER A 403 17.02 -2.42 -31.27
CA SER A 403 18.05 -3.42 -31.58
C SER A 403 17.54 -4.57 -32.46
N GLU A 404 16.28 -5.00 -32.25
CA GLU A 404 15.63 -6.04 -33.07
C GLU A 404 15.34 -5.53 -34.49
N GLU A 405 14.82 -4.31 -34.65
CA GLU A 405 14.54 -3.71 -35.96
C GLU A 405 15.81 -3.47 -36.81
N CYS A 406 16.94 -3.13 -36.19
CA CYS A 406 18.22 -2.99 -36.87
C CYS A 406 18.83 -4.34 -37.30
N GLY A 407 18.55 -5.42 -36.57
CA GLY A 407 19.03 -6.77 -36.88
C GLY A 407 18.33 -7.38 -38.09
N GLU A 408 17.02 -7.17 -38.23
CA GLU A 408 16.23 -7.71 -39.35
C GLU A 408 16.57 -7.02 -40.68
N LYS A 409 16.88 -5.71 -40.69
CA LYS A 409 17.31 -5.01 -41.91
C LYS A 409 18.72 -5.40 -42.40
N GLY A 410 19.48 -6.17 -41.61
CA GLY A 410 20.83 -6.62 -41.95
C GLY A 410 20.94 -7.99 -42.61
N GLN A 411 19.84 -8.76 -42.70
CA GLN A 411 19.88 -10.15 -43.18
C GLN A 411 19.17 -10.40 -44.54
N ASP A 412 18.51 -9.41 -45.13
CA ASP A 412 17.82 -9.55 -46.43
C ASP A 412 18.61 -9.00 -47.65
N GLY A 413 19.94 -8.97 -47.55
CA GLY A 413 20.85 -8.39 -48.55
C GLY A 413 21.63 -9.38 -49.40
N ALA A 414 21.08 -10.53 -49.80
CA ALA A 414 21.76 -11.46 -50.70
C ALA A 414 20.80 -12.41 -51.45
N GLY A 415 20.09 -11.92 -52.47
CA GLY A 415 19.22 -12.77 -53.30
C GLY A 415 18.93 -12.16 -54.67
N LYS A 416 19.44 -12.81 -55.72
CA LYS A 416 19.42 -12.37 -57.12
C LYS A 416 18.02 -12.37 -57.76
N SER A 417 17.89 -11.50 -58.77
CA SER A 417 17.24 -11.68 -60.08
C SER A 417 15.81 -11.16 -60.35
N ASN A 418 15.83 -10.14 -61.22
CA ASN A 418 14.97 -9.76 -62.35
C ASN A 418 13.53 -9.20 -62.18
N PRO A 419 13.22 -8.10 -62.90
CA PRO A 419 11.90 -7.47 -62.93
C PRO A 419 11.06 -7.97 -64.12
N THR A 420 9.74 -8.09 -63.96
CA THR A 420 8.78 -8.03 -65.09
C THR A 420 7.37 -7.66 -64.61
N HIS A 421 6.95 -6.46 -65.02
CA HIS A 421 5.66 -6.02 -65.57
C HIS A 421 4.28 -6.49 -65.05
N LEU A 422 3.35 -5.52 -65.15
CA LEU A 422 1.88 -5.54 -65.14
C LEU A 422 1.26 -5.36 -63.74
N GLY A 423 0.43 -4.36 -63.42
CA GLY A 423 -0.31 -3.36 -64.18
C GLY A 423 -1.49 -2.90 -63.29
N SER A 424 -1.87 -1.61 -63.39
CA SER A 424 -3.20 -0.99 -63.13
C SER A 424 -4.15 -1.61 -62.08
N ALA A 425 -4.89 -0.90 -61.24
CA ALA A 425 -5.23 0.51 -61.04
C ALA A 425 -6.23 0.53 -59.86
N LEU A 426 -6.65 1.75 -59.48
CA LEU A 426 -7.83 2.09 -58.65
C LEU A 426 -7.64 1.97 -57.14
N ASP A 427 -8.09 2.89 -56.28
CA ASP A 427 -8.48 4.31 -56.37
C ASP A 427 -8.87 4.71 -54.93
N MET A 428 -8.55 5.96 -54.58
CA MET A 428 -9.22 6.91 -53.66
C MET A 428 -9.81 6.50 -52.29
N GLU A 429 -9.26 7.19 -51.27
CA GLU A 429 -9.92 7.95 -50.18
C GLU A 429 -11.24 7.49 -49.55
N ALA A 430 -11.16 7.24 -48.23
CA ALA A 430 -11.93 7.92 -47.19
C ALA A 430 -11.10 7.99 -45.89
#